data_AF-A0A0G1KPS9-F1
#
_entry.id   AF-A0A0G1KPS9-F1
#
_cell.length_a   1.000
_cell.length_b   1.000
_cell.length_c   1.000
_cell.angle_alpha   90.00
_cell.angle_beta   90.00
_cell.angle_gamma   90.00
#
_symmetry.space_group_name_H-M   'P 1'
#
loop_
_entity.id
_entity.type
_entity.pdbx_description
1 polymer ?
#
loop_
_entity_poly.entity_id
_entity_poly.type
_entity_poly.pdbx_seq_one_letter_code
_entity_poly.pdbx_strand_id
1 'polypeptide(L)'
;MQANLTALLAQLTSLQNQLAAVQGEAPPLAASYAFNTNFGQGIRSDTVKNLQTILIHEELLGSQYATGYFGVLTLAAVKKFQAKYNISPQSGYVGPLTRAQLNKLYGGQ
;
A
#
# COMPACT_ATOMS: atom_id res chain seq x y z
N MET A 1 -14.04 -30.35 35.44
CA MET A 1 -12.76 -29.80 34.95
C MET A 1 -12.87 -29.39 33.47
N GLN A 2 -13.64 -28.35 33.14
CA GLN A 2 -13.85 -27.92 31.74
C GLN A 2 -13.53 -26.44 31.49
N ALA A 3 -13.14 -25.70 32.54
CA ALA A 3 -12.84 -24.26 32.48
C ALA A 3 -11.48 -23.94 31.83
N ASN A 4 -10.54 -24.90 31.85
CA ASN A 4 -9.20 -24.74 31.28
C ASN A 4 -9.20 -24.77 29.74
N LEU A 5 -10.11 -25.53 29.11
CA LEU A 5 -10.21 -25.62 27.66
C LEU A 5 -10.76 -24.31 27.05
N THR A 6 -11.75 -23.70 27.71
CA THR A 6 -12.30 -22.39 27.30
C THR A 6 -11.28 -21.26 27.44
N ALA A 7 -10.48 -21.28 28.51
CA ALA A 7 -9.43 -20.29 28.72
C ALA A 7 -8.31 -20.38 27.66
N LEU A 8 -7.97 -21.60 27.21
CA LEU A 8 -6.98 -21.81 26.16
C LEU A 8 -7.49 -21.33 24.79
N LEU A 9 -8.76 -21.58 24.47
CA LEU A 9 -9.39 -21.03 23.26
C LEU A 9 -9.41 -19.49 23.27
N ALA A 10 -9.69 -18.88 24.41
CA ALA A 10 -9.65 -17.42 24.55
C ALA A 10 -8.23 -16.85 24.35
N GLN A 11 -7.19 -17.55 24.83
CA GLN A 11 -5.80 -17.15 24.60
C GLN A 11 -5.37 -17.27 23.14
N LEU A 12 -5.82 -18.31 22.41
CA LEU A 12 -5.54 -18.42 20.98
C LEU A 12 -6.21 -17.29 20.18
N THR A 13 -7.42 -16.90 20.57
CA THR A 13 -8.11 -15.76 19.94
C THR A 13 -7.42 -14.44 20.25
N SER A 14 -6.97 -14.21 21.48
CA SER A 14 -6.23 -12.98 21.82
C SER A 14 -4.88 -12.91 21.12
N LEU A 15 -4.17 -14.04 20.98
CA LEU A 15 -2.91 -14.09 20.23
C LEU A 15 -3.15 -13.79 18.74
N GLN A 16 -4.18 -14.36 18.12
CA GLN A 16 -4.54 -14.06 16.73
C GLN A 16 -4.86 -12.56 16.52
N ASN A 17 -5.60 -11.95 17.44
CA ASN A 17 -5.88 -10.51 17.39
C ASN A 17 -4.62 -9.65 17.62
N GLN A 18 -3.67 -10.11 18.43
CA GLN A 18 -2.39 -9.43 18.61
C GLN A 18 -1.51 -9.52 17.37
N LEU A 19 -1.50 -10.63 16.63
CA LEU A 19 -0.76 -10.72 15.36
C LEU A 19 -1.31 -9.72 14.32
N ALA A 20 -2.64 -9.54 14.24
CA ALA A 20 -3.25 -8.54 13.36
C ALA A 20 -2.87 -7.09 13.74
N ALA A 21 -2.77 -6.79 15.04
CA ALA A 21 -2.39 -5.45 15.52
C ALA A 21 -0.87 -5.16 15.44
N VAL A 22 -0.02 -6.19 15.50
CA VAL A 22 1.44 -6.06 15.39
C VAL A 22 1.89 -5.98 13.92
N GLN A 23 1.13 -6.58 13.00
CA GLN A 23 1.29 -6.36 11.57
C GLN A 23 0.61 -5.04 11.21
N GLY A 24 1.30 -3.92 11.44
CA GLY A 24 0.78 -2.56 11.21
C GLY A 24 -0.11 -2.52 9.99
N GLU A 25 -1.42 -2.45 10.25
CA GLU A 25 -2.46 -2.73 9.27
C GLU A 25 -2.18 -1.88 8.03
N ALA A 26 -2.04 -2.53 6.87
CA ALA A 26 -1.95 -1.81 5.61
C ALA A 26 -3.14 -0.84 5.58
N PRO A 27 -2.90 0.46 5.29
CA PRO A 27 -3.99 1.42 5.27
C PRO A 27 -5.09 0.87 4.35
N PRO A 28 -6.38 0.98 4.74
CA PRO A 28 -7.46 0.51 3.89
C PRO A 28 -7.29 1.15 2.51
N LEU A 29 -7.35 0.35 1.45
CA LEU A 29 -7.36 0.85 0.09
C LEU A 29 -8.48 1.89 0.02
N ALA A 30 -8.11 3.16 -0.17
CA ALA A 30 -9.10 4.22 -0.30
C ALA A 30 -10.03 3.86 -1.46
N ALA A 31 -11.33 3.99 -1.24
CA ALA A 31 -12.35 3.82 -2.27
C ALA A 31 -11.88 4.51 -3.57
N SER A 32 -11.77 3.71 -4.64
CA SER A 32 -11.68 4.16 -6.03
C SER A 32 -10.95 5.50 -6.27
N TYR A 33 -9.62 5.49 -6.33
CA TYR A 33 -8.85 6.70 -6.64
C TYR A 33 -8.44 6.75 -8.13
N ALA A 34 -8.78 7.85 -8.81
CA ALA A 34 -8.36 8.08 -10.19
C ALA A 34 -7.08 8.94 -10.26
N PHE A 35 -6.00 8.37 -10.76
CA PHE A 35 -4.73 9.06 -11.00
C PHE A 35 -4.81 9.88 -12.30
N ASN A 36 -5.16 11.17 -12.18
CA ASN A 36 -5.40 12.09 -13.32
C ASN A 36 -4.22 13.01 -13.67
N THR A 37 -3.21 13.09 -12.82
CA THR A 37 -2.06 13.99 -13.01
C THR A 37 -0.76 13.21 -12.91
N ASN A 38 0.27 13.65 -13.63
CA ASN A 38 1.61 13.06 -13.52
C ASN A 38 2.36 13.69 -12.34
N PHE A 39 3.11 12.88 -11.59
CA PHE A 39 3.85 13.34 -10.43
C PHE A 39 5.05 12.43 -10.14
N GLY A 40 5.95 12.89 -9.27
CA GLY A 40 7.15 12.15 -8.91
C GLY A 40 7.73 12.63 -7.58
N GLN A 41 9.02 12.35 -7.39
CA GLN A 41 9.74 12.67 -6.16
C GLN A 41 9.65 14.16 -5.81
N GLY A 42 9.52 14.44 -4.50
CA GLY A 42 9.48 15.80 -3.95
C GLY A 42 8.07 16.37 -3.80
N ILE A 43 7.06 15.74 -4.40
CA ILE A 43 5.66 16.17 -4.27
C ILE A 43 5.06 15.66 -2.95
N ARG A 44 4.24 16.50 -2.32
CA ARG A 44 3.39 16.13 -1.20
C ARG A 44 1.92 16.36 -1.56
N SER A 45 1.09 15.32 -1.50
CA SER A 45 -0.36 15.42 -1.78
C SER A 45 -1.11 14.17 -1.34
N ASP A 46 -2.45 14.26 -1.32
CA ASP A 46 -3.31 13.08 -1.12
C ASP A 46 -3.17 12.05 -2.24
N THR A 47 -2.87 12.47 -3.48
CA THR A 47 -2.53 11.56 -4.59
C THR A 47 -1.34 10.67 -4.23
N VAL A 48 -0.30 11.24 -3.62
CA VAL A 48 0.88 10.49 -3.18
C VAL A 48 0.52 9.54 -2.05
N LYS A 49 -0.35 9.97 -1.12
CA LYS A 49 -0.81 9.11 -0.02
C LYS A 49 -1.57 7.90 -0.56
N ASN A 50 -2.47 8.10 -1.52
CA ASN A 50 -3.20 7.01 -2.19
C ASN A 50 -2.25 6.07 -2.95
N LEU A 51 -1.27 6.61 -3.67
CA LEU A 51 -0.22 5.79 -4.29
C LEU A 51 0.53 4.95 -3.24
N GLN A 52 0.94 5.54 -2.13
CA GLN A 52 1.66 4.84 -1.08
C GLN A 52 0.82 3.73 -0.46
N THR A 53 -0.48 3.96 -0.24
CA THR A 53 -1.42 2.91 0.22
C THR A 53 -1.46 1.72 -0.75
N ILE A 54 -1.52 1.99 -2.07
CA ILE A 54 -1.47 0.93 -3.09
C ILE A 54 -0.11 0.20 -3.05
N LEU A 55 1.00 0.93 -2.95
CA LEU A 55 2.33 0.33 -2.90
C LEU A 55 2.54 -0.51 -1.62
N ILE A 56 1.90 -0.14 -0.52
CA ILE A 56 1.88 -0.94 0.72
C ILE A 56 1.06 -2.20 0.54
N HIS A 57 -0.13 -2.09 -0.06
CA HIS A 57 -0.97 -3.24 -0.39
C HIS A 57 -0.26 -4.24 -1.33
N GLU A 58 0.54 -3.72 -2.26
CA GLU A 58 1.38 -4.52 -3.16
C GLU A 58 2.66 -5.06 -2.50
N GLU A 59 2.84 -4.82 -1.20
CA GLU A 59 4.03 -5.19 -0.40
C GLU A 59 5.35 -4.60 -0.94
N LEU A 60 5.26 -3.51 -1.69
CA LEU A 60 6.41 -2.81 -2.29
C LEU A 60 6.95 -1.69 -1.38
N LEU A 61 6.15 -1.27 -0.40
CA LEU A 61 6.44 -0.20 0.57
C LEU A 61 5.97 -0.62 1.96
N GLY A 62 6.68 -0.22 3.02
CA GLY A 62 6.27 -0.51 4.41
C GLY A 62 5.05 0.29 4.85
N SER A 63 4.21 -0.29 5.72
CA SER A 63 2.92 0.28 6.12
C SER A 63 3.00 1.66 6.79
N GLN A 64 4.13 1.98 7.42
CA GLN A 64 4.39 3.28 8.03
C GLN A 64 4.61 4.44 7.03
N TYR A 65 4.71 4.16 5.73
CA TYR A 65 5.13 5.17 4.74
C TYR A 65 3.98 5.82 3.94
N ALA A 66 2.71 5.62 4.32
CA ALA A 66 1.55 6.35 3.79
C ALA A 66 1.47 7.80 4.30
N THR A 67 2.55 8.55 4.14
CA THR A 67 2.76 9.91 4.69
C THR A 67 2.24 11.02 3.79
N GLY A 68 1.95 10.72 2.52
CA GLY A 68 1.62 11.69 1.49
C GLY A 68 2.82 12.41 0.87
N TYR A 69 4.06 12.12 1.30
CA TYR A 69 5.28 12.71 0.72
C TYR A 69 6.05 11.72 -0.15
N PHE A 70 6.33 12.11 -1.40
CA PHE A 70 7.01 11.26 -2.37
C PHE A 70 8.53 11.35 -2.17
N GLY A 71 9.04 10.57 -1.22
CA GLY A 71 10.46 10.46 -0.93
C GLY A 71 11.18 9.35 -1.73
N VAL A 72 12.43 9.11 -1.37
CA VAL A 72 13.30 8.09 -2.01
C VAL A 72 12.74 6.67 -1.88
N LEU A 73 12.07 6.34 -0.76
CA LEU A 73 11.47 5.04 -0.54
C LEU A 73 10.25 4.82 -1.45
N THR A 74 9.41 5.85 -1.61
CA THR A 74 8.29 5.82 -2.55
C THR A 74 8.78 5.70 -3.99
N LEU A 75 9.86 6.41 -4.35
CA LEU A 75 10.48 6.27 -5.67
C LEU A 75 10.96 4.84 -5.94
N ALA A 76 11.66 4.22 -4.98
CA ALA A 76 12.10 2.83 -5.12
C ALA A 76 10.90 1.88 -5.26
N ALA A 77 9.83 2.09 -4.49
CA ALA A 77 8.61 1.29 -4.58
C ALA A 77 7.90 1.45 -5.93
N VAL A 78 7.82 2.67 -6.50
CA VAL A 78 7.28 2.88 -7.85
C VAL A 78 8.13 2.18 -8.91
N LYS A 79 9.46 2.20 -8.80
CA LYS A 79 10.33 1.45 -9.73
C LYS A 79 10.06 -0.04 -9.69
N LYS A 80 9.84 -0.61 -8.50
CA LYS A 80 9.44 -2.01 -8.34
C LYS A 80 8.06 -2.29 -8.93
N PHE A 81 7.09 -1.39 -8.73
CA PHE A 81 5.77 -1.49 -9.34
C PHE A 81 5.87 -1.48 -10.87
N GLN A 82 6.64 -0.54 -11.43
CA GLN A 82 6.90 -0.47 -12.86
C GLN A 82 7.56 -1.75 -13.38
N ALA A 83 8.52 -2.32 -12.64
CA ALA A 83 9.12 -3.63 -12.96
C ALA A 83 8.07 -4.75 -13.00
N LYS A 84 7.26 -4.86 -11.93
CA LYS A 84 6.24 -5.90 -11.73
C LYS A 84 5.23 -5.93 -12.89
N TYR A 85 4.90 -4.77 -13.44
CA TYR A 85 3.94 -4.62 -14.53
C TYR A 85 4.59 -4.32 -15.89
N ASN A 86 5.89 -4.56 -16.05
CA ASN A 86 6.62 -4.39 -17.32
C ASN A 86 6.50 -2.98 -17.95
N ILE A 87 6.44 -1.94 -17.10
CA ILE A 87 6.36 -0.54 -17.52
C ILE A 87 7.78 0.01 -17.70
N SER A 88 8.08 0.49 -18.91
CA SER A 88 9.36 1.12 -19.25
C SER A 88 9.18 2.60 -19.63
N PRO A 89 10.11 3.49 -19.23
CA PRO A 89 11.24 3.22 -18.35
C PRO A 89 10.83 3.09 -16.87
N GLN A 90 11.59 2.31 -16.10
CA GLN A 90 11.44 2.17 -14.64
C GLN A 90 12.07 3.37 -13.91
N SER A 91 11.64 4.58 -14.27
CA SER A 91 12.21 5.83 -13.77
C SER A 91 11.79 6.12 -12.32
N GLY A 92 10.70 5.51 -11.85
CA GLY A 92 10.04 5.87 -10.60
C GLY A 92 9.13 7.09 -10.71
N TYR A 93 8.98 7.66 -11.91
CA TYR A 93 8.03 8.74 -12.20
C TYR A 93 6.65 8.18 -12.51
N VAL A 94 5.60 8.74 -11.92
CA VAL A 94 4.22 8.31 -12.14
C VAL A 94 3.65 9.08 -13.33
N GLY A 95 4.06 8.63 -14.53
CA GLY A 95 3.58 9.14 -15.81
C GLY A 95 2.35 8.40 -16.34
N PRO A 96 1.90 8.69 -17.57
CA PRO A 96 0.67 8.15 -18.15
C PRO A 96 0.56 6.62 -18.12
N LEU A 97 1.64 5.90 -18.42
CA LEU A 97 1.64 4.44 -18.41
C LEU A 97 1.47 3.86 -17.00
N THR A 98 2.19 4.40 -16.01
CA THR A 98 2.04 3.99 -14.61
C THR A 98 0.65 4.32 -14.08
N ARG A 99 0.12 5.49 -14.41
CA ARG A 99 -1.25 5.89 -14.04
C ARG A 99 -2.30 4.99 -14.67
N ALA A 100 -2.18 4.66 -15.95
CA ALA A 100 -3.10 3.76 -16.63
C ALA A 100 -3.14 2.39 -15.93
N GLN A 101 -1.98 1.84 -15.55
CA GLN A 101 -1.92 0.59 -14.81
C GLN A 101 -2.52 0.71 -13.40
N LEU A 102 -2.21 1.79 -12.67
CA LEU A 102 -2.81 2.05 -11.35
C LEU A 102 -4.33 2.15 -11.42
N ASN A 103 -4.86 2.91 -12.37
CA ASN A 103 -6.30 3.07 -12.58
C ASN A 103 -6.97 1.76 -13.02
N LYS A 104 -6.29 0.95 -13.84
CA LYS A 104 -6.80 -0.36 -14.26
C LYS A 104 -6.98 -1.32 -13.09
N LEU A 105 -6.08 -1.27 -12.10
CA LEU A 105 -6.07 -2.19 -10.97
C LEU A 105 -6.84 -1.66 -9.75
N TYR A 106 -6.80 -0.35 -9.50
CA TYR A 106 -7.28 0.28 -8.27
C TYR A 106 -8.16 1.52 -8.52
N GLY A 107 -8.39 1.90 -9.77
CA GLY A 107 -9.36 2.94 -10.10
C GLY A 107 -10.78 2.42 -9.93
N GLY A 108 -11.67 3.25 -9.38
CA GLY A 108 -13.10 2.93 -9.42
C GLY A 108 -13.58 2.97 -10.85
N GLN A 109 -14.33 1.94 -11.23
CA GLN A 109 -15.09 1.93 -12.46
C GLN A 109 -16.25 2.93 -12.39
#